data_AF-A0A2S4WC59-F1
#
_entry.id   AF-A0A2S4WC59-F1
#
_cell.length_a   1.000
_cell.length_b   1.000
_cell.length_c   1.000
_cell.angle_alpha   90.00
_cell.angle_beta   90.00
_cell.angle_gamma   90.00
#
_symmetry.space_group_name_H-M   'P 1'
#
loop_
_entity.id
_entity.type
_entity.pdbx_description
1 polymer ?
#
loop_
_entity_poly.entity_id
_entity_poly.type
_entity_poly.pdbx_seq_one_letter_code
_entity_poly.pdbx_strand_id
1 'polypeptide(L)'
;MTPPCGRPASKLAFLQAGQCGLLPLATVLNPNTTTNIIPTKIIPDHAQHPTRSNPASNTPRTGQTLDEMYAVPENYLEIKVRNPTTYVRRHYSDFEAFRDILERETNQVNIPSLPGKVFTNLFSDEVIEMRREGLEIFLQIVAGHPLLQTGSQALCAFLHDPQWNPHN
;
A
#
# COMPACT_ATOMS: atom_id res chain seq x y z
N MET A 1 -32.17 -40.83 5.03
CA MET A 1 -32.37 -40.60 3.59
C MET A 1 -33.34 -39.44 3.42
N THR A 2 -32.80 -38.27 3.09
CA THR A 2 -33.50 -37.05 2.67
C THR A 2 -32.61 -36.35 1.62
N PRO A 3 -33.18 -35.64 0.63
CA PRO A 3 -32.51 -35.34 -0.63
C PRO A 3 -31.63 -34.07 -0.59
N PRO A 4 -30.62 -33.95 -1.48
CA PRO A 4 -29.87 -32.71 -1.66
C PRO A 4 -30.59 -31.77 -2.65
N CYS A 5 -30.90 -30.55 -2.20
CA CYS A 5 -31.30 -29.45 -3.08
C CYS A 5 -30.09 -28.96 -3.88
N GLY A 6 -30.26 -28.86 -5.21
CA GLY A 6 -29.23 -28.41 -6.14
C GLY A 6 -29.57 -27.12 -6.87
N ARG A 7 -28.49 -26.36 -7.13
CA ARG A 7 -28.21 -25.43 -8.26
C ARG A 7 -28.81 -24.00 -8.20
N PRO A 8 -28.21 -23.00 -8.91
CA PRO A 8 -27.18 -23.12 -9.96
C PRO A 8 -25.92 -22.25 -9.81
N ALA A 9 -24.93 -22.66 -10.61
CA ALA A 9 -23.66 -22.02 -10.85
C ALA A 9 -23.79 -20.76 -11.71
N SER A 10 -23.03 -19.73 -11.35
CA SER A 10 -22.62 -18.66 -12.26
C SER A 10 -21.12 -18.78 -12.51
N LYS A 11 -20.79 -19.18 -13.73
CA LYS A 11 -19.46 -19.06 -14.35
C LYS A 11 -19.02 -17.59 -14.31
N LEU A 12 -17.80 -17.32 -13.87
CA LEU A 12 -16.92 -16.44 -14.61
C LEU A 12 -15.49 -16.97 -14.50
N ALA A 13 -14.83 -17.01 -15.66
CA ALA A 13 -13.57 -17.66 -15.90
C ALA A 13 -12.38 -16.77 -15.52
N PHE A 14 -11.30 -17.45 -15.12
CA PHE A 14 -9.89 -17.20 -15.46
C PHE A 14 -9.42 -15.76 -15.72
N LEU A 15 -8.43 -15.31 -14.92
CA LEU A 15 -7.19 -14.79 -15.50
C LEU A 15 -5.99 -15.05 -14.57
N GLN A 16 -4.85 -15.14 -15.23
CA GLN A 16 -3.62 -15.85 -14.91
C GLN A 16 -2.70 -15.15 -13.90
N ALA A 17 -1.80 -15.96 -13.35
CA ALA A 17 -0.65 -15.64 -12.51
C ALA A 17 0.20 -14.44 -12.95
N GLY A 18 0.85 -13.81 -11.96
CA GLY A 18 1.99 -12.92 -12.15
C GLY A 18 2.72 -12.70 -10.82
N GLN A 19 3.91 -13.29 -10.70
CA GLN A 19 4.88 -13.06 -9.62
C GLN A 19 5.15 -11.57 -9.39
N CYS A 20 5.26 -11.16 -8.12
CA CYS A 20 6.11 -10.03 -7.74
C CYS A 20 6.93 -10.42 -6.51
N GLY A 21 8.22 -10.64 -6.74
CA GLY A 21 9.21 -10.89 -5.71
C GLY A 21 9.60 -9.64 -4.93
N LEU A 22 10.04 -9.89 -3.70
CA LEU A 22 11.20 -9.30 -3.01
C LEU A 22 11.78 -8.01 -3.58
N LEU A 23 11.98 -6.99 -2.73
CA LEU A 23 13.32 -6.48 -2.39
C LEU A 23 13.31 -5.64 -1.08
N PRO A 24 14.46 -5.52 -0.38
CA PRO A 24 14.55 -5.09 1.02
C PRO A 24 15.04 -3.64 1.24
N LEU A 25 14.89 -3.24 2.52
CA LEU A 25 15.51 -2.20 3.35
C LEU A 25 16.75 -1.45 2.82
N ALA A 26 16.76 -0.12 2.98
CA ALA A 26 17.98 0.65 3.26
C ALA A 26 17.69 1.94 4.05
N THR A 27 18.18 1.96 5.28
CA THR A 27 18.45 3.10 6.16
C THR A 27 19.50 4.03 5.55
N VAL A 28 19.33 5.35 5.60
CA VAL A 28 20.44 6.30 5.84
C VAL A 28 19.94 7.53 6.61
N LEU A 29 20.35 7.62 7.88
CA LEU A 29 20.51 8.86 8.63
C LEU A 29 21.68 9.64 8.00
N ASN A 30 21.53 10.95 7.76
CA ASN A 30 22.69 11.83 7.60
C ASN A 30 22.66 12.95 8.65
N PRO A 31 23.57 12.91 9.64
CA PRO A 31 23.83 14.01 10.55
C PRO A 31 25.02 14.87 10.07
N ASN A 32 25.01 16.11 10.55
CA ASN A 32 26.14 17.06 10.66
C ASN A 32 26.32 18.02 9.47
N THR A 33 26.71 19.28 9.59
CA THR A 33 26.94 20.23 10.71
C THR A 33 27.50 21.50 10.03
N THR A 34 26.95 22.69 10.37
CA THR A 34 27.66 23.98 10.61
C THR A 34 28.51 24.56 9.42
N THR A 35 28.49 25.84 9.03
CA THR A 35 28.68 27.06 9.82
C THR A 35 28.59 28.29 8.88
N ASN A 36 27.93 29.36 9.35
CA ASN A 36 28.29 30.80 9.32
C ASN A 36 28.59 31.64 8.03
N ILE A 37 27.81 32.73 7.95
CA ILE A 37 28.18 34.17 7.88
C ILE A 37 28.40 34.89 6.51
N ILE A 38 27.33 35.63 6.09
CA ILE A 38 27.11 37.03 5.60
C ILE A 38 28.29 37.97 5.15
N PRO A 39 28.10 39.18 4.55
CA PRO A 39 27.08 39.81 3.65
C PRO A 39 27.65 40.63 2.43
N THR A 40 26.73 41.19 1.62
CA THR A 40 26.75 42.48 0.86
C THR A 40 27.39 42.59 -0.55
N LYS A 41 26.57 42.96 -1.57
CA LYS A 41 26.52 44.32 -2.15
C LYS A 41 25.29 44.52 -3.09
N ILE A 42 24.66 45.68 -2.96
CA ILE A 42 23.52 46.22 -3.72
C ILE A 42 24.00 46.82 -5.06
N ILE A 43 23.32 46.58 -6.20
CA ILE A 43 23.00 47.56 -7.29
C ILE A 43 21.74 47.07 -8.06
N PRO A 44 20.76 47.94 -8.36
CA PRO A 44 19.54 47.62 -9.12
C PRO A 44 19.66 47.96 -10.62
N ASP A 45 18.59 47.66 -11.35
CA ASP A 45 18.08 48.34 -12.56
C ASP A 45 17.94 47.47 -13.83
N HIS A 46 16.76 47.63 -14.40
CA HIS A 46 16.12 46.87 -15.46
C HIS A 46 16.21 47.71 -16.73
N ALA A 47 16.97 47.26 -17.72
CA ALA A 47 16.95 47.90 -19.04
C ALA A 47 17.28 46.93 -20.20
N GLN A 48 16.31 46.84 -21.11
CA GLN A 48 16.45 46.66 -22.57
C GLN A 48 16.70 45.24 -23.13
N HIS A 49 15.61 44.61 -23.58
CA HIS A 49 15.64 43.58 -24.63
C HIS A 49 15.28 44.25 -25.97
N PRO A 50 16.11 44.18 -27.03
CA PRO A 50 15.71 44.74 -28.32
C PRO A 50 14.69 43.83 -29.00
N THR A 51 13.58 44.43 -29.42
CA THR A 51 12.65 43.90 -30.42
C THR A 51 13.38 43.60 -31.73
N ARG A 52 13.18 42.39 -32.27
CA ARG A 52 13.33 42.14 -33.70
C ARG A 52 12.13 41.35 -34.21
N SER A 53 11.43 41.99 -35.13
CA SER A 53 10.28 41.48 -35.86
C SER A 53 10.69 40.58 -37.04
N ASN A 54 9.84 39.56 -37.24
CA ASN A 54 9.48 38.87 -38.49
C ASN A 54 10.52 37.96 -39.20
N PRO A 55 10.09 37.04 -40.10
CA PRO A 55 8.73 36.77 -40.58
C PRO A 55 8.32 35.28 -40.55
N ALA A 56 7.05 35.06 -40.88
CA ALA A 56 6.43 33.77 -41.20
C ALA A 56 7.31 32.91 -42.12
N SER A 57 7.78 31.76 -41.61
CA SER A 57 7.92 30.58 -42.45
C SER A 57 6.57 29.87 -42.44
N ASN A 58 5.91 29.92 -43.59
CA ASN A 58 4.87 28.97 -43.96
C ASN A 58 5.46 27.57 -43.81
N THR A 59 5.29 26.93 -42.66
CA THR A 59 5.28 25.47 -42.65
C THR A 59 4.12 25.05 -43.52
N PRO A 60 4.34 24.17 -44.52
CA PRO A 60 3.24 23.52 -45.18
C PRO A 60 2.35 22.96 -44.08
N ARG A 61 1.05 23.24 -44.13
CA ARG A 61 0.07 22.43 -43.41
C ARG A 61 0.09 21.06 -44.10
N THR A 62 1.16 20.31 -43.89
CA THR A 62 1.18 18.88 -44.14
C THR A 62 0.06 18.37 -43.27
N GLY A 63 -1.04 17.95 -43.90
CA GLY A 63 -2.16 17.37 -43.19
C GLY A 63 -1.57 16.35 -42.22
N GLN A 64 -1.84 16.54 -40.92
CA GLN A 64 -1.24 15.71 -39.89
C GLN A 64 -1.44 14.27 -40.32
N THR A 65 -0.34 13.56 -40.49
CA THR A 65 -0.41 12.15 -40.86
C THR A 65 -1.22 11.45 -39.76
N LEU A 66 -2.05 10.47 -40.12
CA LEU A 66 -2.92 9.79 -39.15
C LEU A 66 -2.09 9.31 -37.93
N ASP A 67 -0.86 8.88 -38.17
CA ASP A 67 0.08 8.41 -37.14
C ASP A 67 0.60 9.53 -36.22
N GLU A 68 0.77 10.77 -36.69
CA GLU A 68 1.08 11.91 -35.81
C GLU A 68 -0.13 12.31 -34.95
N MET A 69 -1.34 12.13 -35.48
CA MET A 69 -2.58 12.44 -34.75
C MET A 69 -2.81 11.47 -33.57
N TYR A 70 -2.29 10.25 -33.66
CA TYR A 70 -2.30 9.24 -32.58
C TYR A 70 -0.96 9.12 -31.84
N ALA A 71 0.02 10.00 -32.10
CA ALA A 71 1.31 9.96 -31.42
C ALA A 71 1.18 10.31 -29.93
N VAL A 72 1.85 9.53 -29.07
CA VAL A 72 1.83 9.74 -27.61
C VAL A 72 2.68 10.99 -27.28
N PRO A 73 2.13 11.99 -26.56
CA PRO A 73 2.89 13.19 -26.20
C PRO A 73 4.15 12.89 -25.37
N GLU A 74 5.23 13.64 -25.59
CA GLU A 74 6.57 13.35 -25.06
C GLU A 74 6.77 13.51 -23.53
N ASN A 75 5.73 13.78 -22.74
CA ASN A 75 5.88 13.88 -21.27
C ASN A 75 4.63 13.42 -20.52
N TYR A 76 4.64 12.18 -20.00
CA TYR A 76 3.57 11.63 -19.16
C TYR A 76 4.09 11.27 -17.75
N LEU A 77 3.40 11.75 -16.72
CA LEU A 77 3.49 11.25 -15.35
C LEU A 77 2.14 10.62 -15.00
N GLU A 78 2.05 9.29 -15.07
CA GLU A 78 0.82 8.56 -14.76
C GLU A 78 1.02 7.64 -13.54
N ILE A 79 0.48 8.07 -12.39
CA ILE A 79 0.20 7.20 -11.24
C ILE A 79 -1.05 7.73 -10.55
N LYS A 80 -2.17 7.00 -10.61
CA LYS A 80 -3.28 7.22 -9.66
C LYS A 80 -3.99 5.93 -9.29
N VAL A 81 -3.58 5.35 -8.16
CA VAL A 81 -4.47 4.53 -7.35
C VAL A 81 -4.88 5.37 -6.14
N ARG A 82 -6.17 5.68 -6.02
CA ARG A 82 -6.74 6.39 -4.88
C ARG A 82 -7.66 5.44 -4.13
N ASN A 83 -7.25 5.09 -2.91
CA ASN A 83 -7.96 4.26 -1.94
C ASN A 83 -8.25 2.83 -2.41
N PRO A 84 -7.25 2.05 -2.86
CA PRO A 84 -7.48 0.63 -3.15
C PRO A 84 -7.81 -0.09 -1.84
N THR A 85 -9.04 -0.60 -1.71
CA THR A 85 -9.46 -1.39 -0.55
C THR A 85 -9.24 -2.87 -0.85
N THR A 86 -8.27 -3.48 -0.19
CA THR A 86 -8.08 -4.94 -0.19
C THR A 86 -8.75 -5.53 1.05
N TYR A 87 -9.53 -6.61 0.86
CA TYR A 87 -10.22 -7.28 1.95
C TYR A 87 -9.72 -8.72 2.08
N VAL A 88 -9.30 -9.10 3.28
CA VAL A 88 -8.93 -10.47 3.65
C VAL A 88 -9.84 -10.98 4.74
N ARG A 89 -10.14 -12.28 4.71
CA ARG A 89 -10.88 -12.97 5.77
C ARG A 89 -9.92 -13.75 6.64
N ARG A 90 -10.10 -13.63 7.95
CA ARG A 90 -9.31 -14.33 8.97
C ARG A 90 -10.24 -14.91 10.01
N HIS A 91 -10.01 -16.18 10.33
CA HIS A 91 -10.64 -16.82 11.47
C HIS A 91 -9.93 -16.39 12.75
N TYR A 92 -10.63 -16.45 13.90
CA TYR A 92 -10.03 -16.13 15.19
C TYR A 92 -8.76 -16.95 15.48
N SER A 93 -8.75 -18.23 15.10
CA SER A 93 -7.56 -19.10 15.21
C SER A 93 -6.36 -18.59 14.41
N ASP A 94 -6.60 -17.89 13.31
CA ASP A 94 -5.53 -17.30 12.50
C ASP A 94 -4.86 -16.16 13.27
N PHE A 95 -5.63 -15.38 14.04
CA PHE A 95 -5.08 -14.35 14.92
C PHE A 95 -4.28 -14.95 16.08
N GLU A 96 -4.71 -16.08 16.64
CA GLU A 96 -3.94 -16.81 17.67
C GLU A 96 -2.56 -17.21 17.11
N ALA A 97 -2.54 -17.91 15.98
CA ALA A 97 -1.28 -18.33 15.36
C ALA A 97 -0.42 -17.14 14.91
N PHE A 98 -1.04 -16.09 14.37
CA PHE A 98 -0.35 -14.88 13.96
C PHE A 98 0.34 -14.17 15.14
N ARG A 99 -0.33 -14.06 16.29
CA ARG A 99 0.25 -13.49 17.50
C ARG A 99 1.49 -14.27 17.93
N ASP A 100 1.41 -15.59 17.96
CA ASP A 100 2.53 -16.45 18.35
C ASP A 100 3.73 -16.28 17.39
N ILE A 101 3.47 -16.11 16.10
CA ILE A 101 4.51 -15.82 15.10
C ILE A 101 5.15 -14.45 15.37
N LEU A 102 4.38 -13.40 15.63
CA LEU A 102 4.91 -12.07 15.93
C LEU A 102 5.77 -12.04 17.19
N GLU A 103 5.34 -12.73 18.24
CA GLU A 103 6.11 -12.86 19.48
C GLU A 103 7.45 -13.56 19.25
N ARG A 104 7.50 -14.54 18.34
CA ARG A 104 8.73 -15.25 17.99
C ARG A 104 9.64 -14.44 17.08
N GLU A 105 9.08 -13.70 16.13
CA GLU A 105 9.85 -12.87 15.20
C GLU A 105 10.41 -11.62 15.87
N THR A 106 9.76 -11.12 16.93
CA THR A 106 10.09 -9.84 17.54
C THR A 106 10.23 -9.94 19.06
N ASN A 107 11.47 -9.81 19.56
CA ASN A 107 11.74 -9.87 21.01
C ASN A 107 11.72 -8.49 21.70
N GLN A 108 11.56 -7.41 20.93
CA GLN A 108 11.68 -6.03 21.41
C GLN A 108 10.33 -5.31 21.51
N VAL A 109 9.26 -5.95 21.06
CA VAL A 109 7.92 -5.35 21.00
C VAL A 109 6.99 -6.16 21.89
N ASN A 110 6.26 -5.48 22.77
CA ASN A 110 5.22 -6.14 23.57
C ASN A 110 3.98 -6.33 22.69
N ILE A 111 3.67 -7.58 22.35
CA ILE A 111 2.54 -7.91 21.48
C ILE A 111 1.25 -7.90 22.31
N PRO A 112 0.24 -7.08 21.93
CA PRO A 112 -1.02 -7.01 22.68
C PRO A 112 -1.70 -8.38 22.79
N SER A 113 -2.42 -8.59 23.89
CA SER A 113 -3.20 -9.81 24.10
C SER A 113 -4.43 -9.83 23.19
N LEU A 114 -4.76 -11.01 22.66
CA LEU A 114 -6.02 -11.20 21.94
C LEU A 114 -7.22 -11.15 22.91
N PRO A 115 -8.42 -10.79 22.42
CA PRO A 115 -9.63 -10.90 23.22
C PRO A 115 -9.82 -12.34 23.73
N GLY A 116 -10.19 -12.49 25.00
CA GLY A 116 -10.14 -13.76 25.70
C GLY A 116 -10.98 -14.89 25.07
N LYS A 117 -10.54 -16.13 25.31
CA LYS A 117 -11.26 -17.33 24.87
C LYS A 117 -12.59 -17.44 25.60
N VAL A 118 -13.68 -17.46 24.85
CA VAL A 118 -15.05 -17.60 25.40
C VAL A 118 -15.43 -19.06 25.40
N PHE A 119 -15.85 -19.57 26.57
CA PHE A 119 -16.16 -20.98 26.79
C PHE A 119 -17.68 -21.29 26.77
N THR A 120 -18.55 -20.28 26.72
CA THR A 120 -20.02 -20.44 26.71
C THR A 120 -20.67 -19.51 25.67
N ASN A 121 -21.73 -19.98 25.00
CA ASN A 121 -22.49 -19.22 23.98
C ASN A 121 -21.62 -18.47 22.95
N LEU A 122 -20.69 -19.20 22.34
CA LEU A 122 -19.65 -18.70 21.42
C LEU A 122 -20.18 -17.88 20.23
N PHE A 123 -21.43 -18.09 19.86
CA PHE A 123 -22.07 -17.47 18.70
C PHE A 123 -23.12 -16.43 19.07
N SER A 124 -23.11 -15.91 20.32
CA SER A 124 -23.94 -14.75 20.64
C SER A 124 -23.39 -13.50 19.98
N ASP A 125 -24.27 -12.61 19.52
CA ASP A 125 -23.88 -11.36 18.86
C ASP A 125 -22.98 -10.50 19.75
N GLU A 126 -23.21 -10.49 21.07
CA GLU A 126 -22.36 -9.80 22.05
C GLU A 126 -20.92 -10.35 22.06
N VAL A 127 -20.76 -11.67 22.06
CA VAL A 127 -19.43 -12.30 22.04
C VAL A 127 -18.74 -12.07 20.70
N ILE A 128 -19.49 -12.13 19.60
CA ILE A 128 -18.97 -11.88 18.26
C ILE A 128 -18.47 -10.43 18.16
N GLU A 129 -19.27 -9.46 18.61
CA GLU A 129 -18.93 -8.05 18.52
C GLU A 129 -17.76 -7.68 19.45
N MET A 130 -17.79 -8.14 20.70
CA MET A 130 -16.66 -7.96 21.64
C MET A 130 -15.35 -8.50 21.06
N ARG A 131 -15.38 -9.67 20.39
CA ARG A 131 -14.20 -10.22 19.73
C ARG A 131 -13.80 -9.40 18.52
N ARG A 132 -14.76 -8.99 17.68
CA ARG A 132 -14.50 -8.17 16.50
C ARG A 132 -13.78 -6.87 16.88
N GLU A 133 -14.29 -6.17 17.89
CA GLU A 133 -13.69 -4.94 18.43
C GLU A 133 -12.28 -5.20 19.01
N GLY A 134 -12.12 -6.26 19.82
CA GLY A 134 -10.81 -6.61 20.37
C GLY A 134 -9.77 -6.96 19.30
N LEU A 135 -10.18 -7.67 18.25
CA LEU A 135 -9.31 -8.00 17.11
C LEU A 135 -8.97 -6.77 16.27
N GLU A 136 -9.91 -5.83 16.10
CA GLU A 136 -9.68 -4.55 15.42
C GLU A 136 -8.62 -3.72 16.15
N ILE A 137 -8.75 -3.58 17.47
CA ILE A 137 -7.76 -2.88 18.31
C ILE A 137 -6.40 -3.55 18.23
N PHE A 138 -6.35 -4.89 18.38
CA PHE A 138 -5.12 -5.66 18.24
C PHE A 138 -4.44 -5.36 16.90
N LEU A 139 -5.19 -5.43 15.80
CA LEU A 139 -4.66 -5.24 14.46
C LEU A 139 -4.20 -3.79 14.24
N GLN A 140 -4.92 -2.80 14.77
CA GLN A 140 -4.54 -1.39 14.67
C GLN A 140 -3.22 -1.10 15.38
N ILE A 141 -3.01 -1.68 16.58
CA ILE A 141 -1.76 -1.53 17.33
C ILE A 141 -0.61 -2.19 16.58
N VAL A 142 -0.79 -3.45 16.17
CA VAL A 142 0.25 -4.25 15.52
C VAL A 142 0.62 -3.66 14.16
N ALA A 143 -0.38 -3.35 13.32
CA ALA A 143 -0.15 -2.78 12.00
C ALA A 143 0.34 -1.34 12.04
N GLY A 144 0.11 -0.61 13.14
CA GLY A 144 0.64 0.74 13.34
C GLY A 144 2.07 0.79 13.90
N HIS A 145 2.64 -0.35 14.29
CA HIS A 145 3.93 -0.39 14.97
C HIS A 145 5.12 -0.38 13.98
N PRO A 146 6.01 0.63 13.97
CA PRO A 146 7.08 0.74 12.97
C PRO A 146 8.03 -0.46 12.91
N LEU A 147 8.37 -1.04 14.05
CA LEU A 147 9.26 -2.21 14.11
C LEU A 147 8.57 -3.49 13.60
N LEU A 148 7.25 -3.61 13.72
CA LEU A 148 6.53 -4.77 13.20
C LEU A 148 6.34 -4.63 11.68
N GLN A 149 6.03 -3.42 11.21
CA GLN A 149 5.93 -3.10 9.78
C GLN A 149 7.21 -3.39 9.00
N THR A 150 8.37 -3.11 9.59
CA THR A 150 9.68 -3.30 8.93
C THR A 150 10.32 -4.64 9.25
N GLY A 151 10.01 -5.23 10.41
CA GLY A 151 10.68 -6.41 10.94
C GLY A 151 9.92 -7.73 10.78
N SER A 152 8.62 -7.71 10.47
CA SER A 152 7.81 -8.94 10.37
C SER A 152 7.28 -9.16 8.95
N GLN A 153 7.70 -10.28 8.34
CA GLN A 153 7.11 -10.73 7.07
C GLN A 153 5.72 -11.33 7.29
N ALA A 154 5.50 -11.95 8.46
CA ALA A 154 4.21 -12.48 8.84
C ALA A 154 3.11 -11.40 8.88
N LEU A 155 3.41 -10.19 9.37
CA LEU A 155 2.46 -9.07 9.35
C LEU A 155 2.04 -8.71 7.93
N CYS A 156 3.00 -8.56 7.02
CA CYS A 156 2.70 -8.20 5.64
C CYS A 156 1.81 -9.24 4.96
N ALA A 157 2.15 -10.53 5.11
CA ALA A 157 1.36 -11.63 4.57
C ALA A 157 -0.03 -11.70 5.22
N PHE A 158 -0.12 -11.53 6.54
CA PHE A 158 -1.39 -11.57 7.25
C PHE A 158 -2.36 -10.47 6.79
N LEU A 159 -1.87 -9.29 6.44
CA LEU A 159 -2.70 -8.17 5.98
C LEU A 159 -3.15 -8.28 4.52
N HIS A 160 -2.32 -8.86 3.65
CA HIS A 160 -2.51 -8.75 2.20
C HIS A 160 -2.77 -10.08 1.48
N ASP A 161 -2.34 -11.22 2.01
CA ASP A 161 -2.43 -12.53 1.33
C ASP A 161 -3.79 -13.21 1.61
N PRO A 162 -4.71 -13.35 0.64
CA PRO A 162 -5.98 -14.03 0.87
C PRO A 162 -5.84 -15.48 1.34
N GLN A 163 -4.70 -16.12 1.05
CA GLN A 163 -4.41 -17.52 1.35
C GLN A 163 -3.39 -17.70 2.48
N TRP A 164 -3.23 -16.69 3.33
CA TRP A 164 -2.30 -16.72 4.46
C TRP A 164 -2.39 -18.03 5.28
N ASN A 165 -1.22 -18.59 5.62
CA ASN A 165 -1.07 -19.80 6.42
C ASN A 165 0.04 -19.58 7.45
N PRO A 166 -0.14 -19.98 8.72
CA PRO A 166 0.87 -19.82 9.77
C PRO A 166 2.15 -20.64 9.57
N HIS A 167 2.17 -21.59 8.63
CA HIS A 167 3.31 -22.45 8.33
C HIS A 167 4.09 -22.05 7.07
N ASN A 168 3.68 -20.96 6.39
CA ASN A 168 4.35 -20.45 5.19
C ASN A 168 5.55 -19.56 5.55
#